data_AF-A0A382W801-F1
#
_entry.id   AF-A0A382W801-F1
#
_cell.length_a   1.000
_cell.length_b   1.000
_cell.length_c   1.000
_cell.angle_alpha   90.00
_cell.angle_beta   90.00
_cell.angle_gamma   90.00
#
_symmetry.space_group_name_H-M   'P 1'
#
loop_
_entity.id
_entity.type
_entity.pdbx_description
1 polymer ?
#
loop_
_entity_poly.entity_id
_entity_poly.type
_entity_poly.pdbx_seq_one_letter_code
_entity_poly.pdbx_strand_id
1 'polypeptide(L)' 'AAAALADGKLDKAADSITVEMQDQVAVVGTVEECRAALEKRRAAGLQLPVIAPFAVGDNMASHQHVIEALAPAKSP' A
#
# COMPACT_ATOMS: atom_id res chain seq x y z
N ALA A 1 -3.55 4.25 19.26
CA ALA A 1 -4.16 3.22 18.40
C ALA A 1 -4.61 1.98 19.14
N ALA A 2 -3.71 1.18 19.73
CA ALA A 2 -4.05 -0.15 20.28
C ALA A 2 -5.19 -0.18 21.34
N ALA A 3 -5.18 0.73 22.32
CA ALA A 3 -6.24 0.80 23.33
C ALA A 3 -7.60 1.20 22.74
N ALA A 4 -7.61 2.12 21.75
CA ALA A 4 -8.85 2.50 21.06
C ALA A 4 -9.37 1.37 20.15
N LEU A 5 -8.48 0.59 19.53
CA LEU A 5 -8.81 -0.64 18.79
C LEU A 5 -9.46 -1.69 19.69
N ALA A 6 -8.89 -1.94 20.87
CA ALA A 6 -9.42 -2.89 21.84
C ALA A 6 -10.84 -2.53 22.31
N ASP A 7 -11.16 -1.23 22.33
CA ASP A 7 -12.47 -0.70 22.68
C ASP A 7 -13.43 -0.55 21.47
N GLY A 8 -13.03 -0.96 20.27
CA GLY A 8 -13.83 -0.82 19.04
C GLY A 8 -14.01 0.63 18.55
N LYS A 9 -13.23 1.58 19.05
CA LYS A 9 -13.32 3.01 18.72
C LYS A 9 -12.47 3.32 17.48
N LEU A 10 -12.95 2.90 16.32
CA LEU A 10 -12.20 2.95 15.05
C LEU A 10 -11.78 4.37 14.64
N ASP A 11 -12.67 5.37 14.75
CA ASP A 11 -12.34 6.76 14.41
C ASP A 11 -11.19 7.30 15.27
N LYS A 12 -11.27 7.10 16.60
CA LYS A 12 -10.21 7.50 17.54
C LYS A 12 -8.91 6.74 17.34
N ALA A 13 -8.99 5.51 16.84
CA ALA A 13 -7.81 4.75 16.50
C ALA A 13 -7.15 5.30 15.23
N ALA A 14 -7.94 5.62 14.20
CA ALA A 14 -7.47 6.24 12.97
C ALA A 14 -6.77 7.58 13.24
N ASP A 15 -7.37 8.45 14.07
CA ASP A 15 -6.79 9.74 14.48
C ASP A 15 -5.42 9.62 15.16
N SER A 16 -5.10 8.44 15.70
CA SER A 16 -3.85 8.19 16.41
C SER A 16 -2.75 7.54 15.57
N ILE A 17 -3.00 7.30 14.27
CA ILE A 17 -2.00 6.80 13.33
C ILE A 17 -1.35 8.02 12.64
N THR A 18 -0.08 8.28 12.94
CA THR A 18 0.65 9.39 12.29
C THR A 18 1.00 9.05 10.85
N VAL A 19 1.31 10.07 10.04
CA VAL A 19 1.74 9.88 8.64
C VAL A 19 3.00 9.01 8.56
N GLU A 20 3.95 9.22 9.48
CA GLU A 20 5.17 8.41 9.55
C GLU A 20 4.89 6.94 9.86
N MET A 21 3.87 6.65 10.66
CA MET A 21 3.44 5.28 10.91
C MET A 21 2.82 4.63 9.66
N GLN A 22 2.09 5.40 8.84
CA GLN A 22 1.51 4.91 7.59
C GLN A 22 2.62 4.53 6.60
N ASP A 23 3.63 5.38 6.45
CA ASP A 23 4.80 5.16 5.58
C ASP A 23 5.62 3.92 5.96
N GLN A 24 5.60 3.52 7.24
CA GLN A 24 6.32 2.34 7.73
C GLN A 24 5.59 1.02 7.45
N VAL A 25 4.26 1.05 7.29
CA VAL A 25 3.44 -0.17 7.21
C VAL A 25 3.22 -0.61 5.78
N ALA A 26 2.95 0.32 4.86
CA ALA A 26 2.66 0.00 3.47
C ALA A 26 2.95 1.19 2.56
N VAL A 27 2.96 0.93 1.25
CA VAL A 27 2.82 1.99 0.25
C VAL A 27 1.32 2.16 -0.01
N VAL A 28 0.80 3.35 0.30
CA VAL A 28 -0.61 3.69 0.15
C VAL A 28 -0.70 4.98 -0.62
N GLY A 29 -1.59 5.05 -1.61
CA GLY A 29 -1.74 6.22 -2.46
C GLY A 29 -2.33 5.89 -3.82
N THR A 30 -2.19 6.81 -4.77
CA THR A 30 -2.53 6.59 -6.17
C THR A 30 -1.58 5.59 -6.82
N VAL A 31 -1.92 5.15 -8.04
CA VAL A 31 -1.07 4.25 -8.84
C VAL A 31 0.31 4.87 -9.08
N GLU A 32 0.36 6.17 -9.39
CA GLU A 32 1.59 6.93 -9.67
C GLU A 32 2.48 7.00 -8.43
N GLU A 33 1.89 7.29 -7.27
CA GLU A 33 2.61 7.32 -5.98
C GLU A 33 3.18 5.95 -5.64
N CYS A 34 2.39 4.89 -5.84
CA CYS A 34 2.84 3.52 -5.61
C CYS A 34 4.00 3.13 -6.53
N ARG A 35 3.92 3.49 -7.82
CA ARG A 35 5.00 3.27 -8.79
C ARG A 35 6.27 4.02 -8.42
N ALA A 36 6.17 5.30 -8.08
CA ALA A 36 7.32 6.10 -7.66
C ALA A 36 8.00 5.51 -6.42
N ALA A 37 7.22 5.02 -5.46
CA ALA A 37 7.75 4.37 -4.26
C ALA A 37 8.43 3.02 -4.56
N LEU A 38 7.96 2.25 -5.55
CA LEU A 38 8.63 1.03 -6.01
C LEU A 38 9.96 1.35 -6.70
N GLU A 39 9.99 2.35 -7.58
CA GLU A 39 11.22 2.75 -8.28
C GLU A 39 12.28 3.30 -7.31
N LYS A 40 11.87 4.08 -6.30
CA LYS A 40 12.77 4.49 -5.21
C LYS A 40 13.42 3.30 -4.51
N ARG A 41 12.66 2.21 -4.26
CA ARG A 41 13.18 1.00 -3.64
C ARG A 41 14.11 0.23 -4.59
N ARG A 42 13.79 0.14 -5.89
CA ARG A 42 14.69 -0.45 -6.90
C ARG A 42 16.01 0.29 -6.98
N ALA A 43 15.96 1.63 -7.00
CA ALA A 43 17.16 2.48 -7.00
C ALA A 43 18.02 2.29 -5.73
N ALA A 44 17.40 1.93 -4.60
CA ALA A 44 18.10 1.57 -3.36
C ALA A 44 18.64 0.12 -3.34
N GLY A 45 18.49 -0.64 -4.43
CA GLY A 45 19.01 -1.99 -4.58
C GLY A 45 17.98 -3.12 -4.44
N LEU A 46 16.69 -2.82 -4.23
CA LEU A 46 15.64 -3.84 -4.19
C LEU A 46 15.23 -4.28 -5.61
N GLN A 47 15.95 -5.25 -6.16
CA GLN A 47 15.83 -5.65 -7.58
C GLN A 47 14.49 -6.32 -7.92
N LEU A 48 13.90 -7.07 -6.99
CA LEU A 48 12.66 -7.82 -7.21
C LEU A 48 11.68 -7.63 -6.04
N PRO A 49 10.94 -6.51 -5.99
CA PRO A 49 9.96 -6.27 -4.95
C PRO A 49 8.80 -7.26 -5.05
N VAL A 50 8.48 -7.96 -3.96
CA VAL A 50 7.21 -8.70 -3.81
C VAL A 50 6.13 -7.70 -3.43
N ILE A 51 5.04 -7.69 -4.20
CA ILE A 51 3.90 -6.80 -3.97
C ILE A 51 2.78 -7.63 -3.36
N ALA A 52 2.36 -7.28 -2.15
CA ALA A 52 1.27 -7.92 -1.43
C ALA A 52 0.13 -6.90 -1.24
N PRO A 53 -0.89 -6.90 -2.12
CA PRO A 53 -2.04 -6.00 -1.98
C PRO A 53 -2.84 -6.29 -0.71
N PHE A 54 -3.30 -5.24 -0.03
CA PHE A 54 -4.35 -5.35 0.96
C PHE A 54 -5.70 -5.18 0.27
N ALA A 55 -6.47 -6.27 0.19
CA ALA A 55 -7.77 -6.24 -0.48
C ALA A 55 -8.77 -5.36 0.28
N VAL A 56 -9.43 -4.45 -0.45
CA VAL A 56 -10.55 -3.66 0.04
C VAL A 56 -11.79 -4.11 -0.74
N GLY A 57 -12.70 -4.81 -0.08
CA GLY A 57 -13.84 -5.46 -0.75
C GLY A 57 -13.47 -6.82 -1.33
N ASP A 58 -13.83 -7.07 -2.59
CA ASP A 58 -13.57 -8.37 -3.22
C ASP A 58 -12.07 -8.64 -3.37
N ASN A 59 -11.66 -9.84 -2.95
CA ASN A 59 -10.25 -10.21 -2.90
C ASN A 59 -9.66 -10.33 -4.31
N MET A 60 -10.33 -11.03 -5.22
CA MET A 60 -9.83 -11.27 -6.58
C MET A 60 -9.72 -9.95 -7.34
N ALA A 61 -10.78 -9.16 -7.35
CA ALA A 61 -10.82 -7.87 -8.05
C ALA A 61 -9.76 -6.91 -7.52
N SER A 62 -9.55 -6.84 -6.20
CA SER A 62 -8.51 -6.00 -5.59
C SER A 62 -7.11 -6.38 -6.08
N HIS A 63 -6.79 -7.68 -6.11
CA HIS A 63 -5.48 -8.16 -6.56
C HIS A 63 -5.28 -7.93 -8.05
N GLN A 64 -6.31 -8.22 -8.86
CA GLN A 64 -6.26 -7.99 -10.29
C GLN A 64 -6.03 -6.51 -10.61
N HIS A 65 -6.73 -5.61 -9.92
CA HIS A 65 -6.55 -4.17 -10.10
C HIS A 65 -5.10 -3.74 -9.83
N VAL A 66 -4.48 -4.23 -8.75
CA VAL A 66 -3.08 -3.90 -8.46
C VAL A 66 -2.12 -4.49 -9.50
N ILE A 67 -2.35 -5.72 -9.97
CA ILE A 67 -1.54 -6.33 -11.04
C ILE A 67 -1.61 -5.47 -12.30
N GLU A 68 -2.81 -5.09 -12.74
CA GLU A 68 -3.01 -4.26 -13.93
C GLU A 68 -2.41 -2.86 -13.76
N ALA A 69 -2.64 -2.24 -12.60
CA ALA A 69 -2.15 -0.90 -12.29
C ALA A 69 -0.63 -0.81 -12.20
N LEU A 70 0.05 -1.90 -11.79
CA LEU A 70 1.51 -1.92 -11.59
C LEU A 70 2.27 -2.71 -12.66
N ALA A 71 1.56 -3.34 -13.61
CA ALA A 71 2.18 -4.03 -14.74
C ALA A 71 3.13 -3.07 -15.50
N PRO A 72 4.26 -3.57 -16.03
CA PRO A 72 5.09 -2.76 -16.90
C PRO A 72 4.26 -2.27 -18.10
N ALA A 73 4.52 -1.04 -18.55
CA ALA A 73 3.90 -0.54 -19.78
C ALA A 73 4.22 -1.51 -20.92
N LYS A 74 3.24 -1.80 -21.79
CA LYS A 74 3.51 -2.57 -23.01
C LYS A 74 4.61 -1.84 -23.78
N SER A 75 5.73 -2.53 -24.02
CA SER A 75 6.69 -2.08 -25.03
C SER A 75 5.94 -1.88 -26.36
N PRO A 76 6.23 -0.80 -27.10
CA PRO A 76 5.64 -0.56 -28.41
C PRO A 76 5.94 -1.70 -29.40
#